data_AF-A0A1B8UJ21-F1
#
_entry.id   AF-A0A1B8UJ21-F1
#
_cell.length_a   1.000
_cell.length_b   1.000
_cell.length_c   1.000
_cell.angle_alpha   90.00
_cell.angle_beta   90.00
_cell.angle_gamma   90.00
#
_symmetry.space_group_name_H-M   'P 1'
#
loop_
_entity.id
_entity.type
_entity.pdbx_description
1 polymer ?
#
loop_
_entity_poly.entity_id
_entity_poly.type
_entity_poly.pdbx_seq_one_letter_code
_entity_poly.pdbx_strand_id
1 'polypeptide(L)'
;IYTRYFTLSPKDIDYERLSNIKDRLLEEYPIVTKIDTTICSIDDVLSKPNDWGFWVKIISVCIYGHDVGEKVPPIIISPEFILDLNAETKKEVDRRHSLLSNASDNTMKTRLIKGYSKRLIRALFSLVLEDTGVWQDDIIKMKNAILNYCEIDSALIDYLYACYLDSNVLVEEFLEIADEVYSYFENSLNAMAVRVTLRSE
;
A
#
# COMPACT_ATOMS: atom_id res chain seq x y z
N ILE A 1 -6.54 -4.48 9.60
CA ILE A 1 -5.68 -5.65 9.90
C ILE A 1 -5.57 -6.45 8.62
N TYR A 2 -4.37 -6.65 8.08
CA TYR A 2 -4.16 -7.54 6.94
C TYR A 2 -4.10 -8.97 7.48
N THR A 3 -5.14 -9.74 7.24
CA THR A 3 -5.18 -11.15 7.60
C THR A 3 -4.71 -11.97 6.40
N ARG A 4 -3.66 -12.78 6.58
CA ARG A 4 -3.11 -13.63 5.52
C ARG A 4 -3.07 -15.07 5.98
N TYR A 5 -3.48 -15.98 5.10
CA TYR A 5 -3.49 -17.42 5.36
C TYR A 5 -2.43 -18.07 4.49
N PHE A 6 -1.56 -18.86 5.11
CA PHE A 6 -0.52 -19.62 4.43
C PHE A 6 -0.92 -21.09 4.40
N THR A 7 -0.90 -21.70 3.22
CA THR A 7 -1.20 -23.12 3.06
C THR A 7 -0.09 -23.81 2.28
N LEU A 8 0.04 -25.13 2.48
CA LEU A 8 0.99 -25.97 1.74
C LEU A 8 0.56 -26.17 0.27
N SER A 9 -0.73 -25.97 -0.04
CA SER A 9 -1.30 -26.10 -1.38
C SER A 9 -2.48 -25.14 -1.57
N PRO A 10 -2.30 -24.03 -2.30
CA PRO A 10 -3.38 -23.08 -2.64
C PRO A 10 -4.52 -23.68 -3.48
N LYS A 11 -4.29 -24.85 -4.09
CA LYS A 11 -5.21 -25.51 -5.03
C LYS A 11 -6.38 -26.21 -4.33
N ASP A 12 -6.21 -26.55 -3.05
CA ASP A 12 -7.21 -27.31 -2.28
C ASP A 12 -8.17 -26.41 -1.49
N ILE A 13 -8.09 -25.09 -1.71
CA ILE A 13 -8.95 -24.14 -1.03
C ILE A 13 -10.30 -24.05 -1.74
N ASP A 14 -11.35 -24.26 -0.95
CA ASP A 14 -12.72 -23.98 -1.35
C ASP A 14 -12.98 -22.46 -1.31
N TYR A 15 -12.75 -21.80 -2.44
CA TYR A 15 -12.92 -20.35 -2.60
C TYR A 15 -14.38 -19.91 -2.47
N GLU A 16 -15.33 -20.76 -2.83
CA GLU A 16 -16.76 -20.46 -2.71
C GLU A 16 -17.15 -20.41 -1.23
N ARG A 17 -16.76 -21.44 -0.47
CA ARG A 17 -16.96 -21.46 0.99
C ARG A 17 -16.26 -20.29 1.67
N LEU A 18 -15.05 -19.94 1.25
CA LEU A 18 -14.33 -18.78 1.78
C LEU A 18 -15.09 -17.48 1.50
N SER A 19 -15.65 -17.31 0.30
CA SER A 19 -16.47 -16.13 -0.03
C SER A 19 -17.69 -16.04 0.87
N ASN A 20 -18.43 -17.13 1.02
CA ASN A 20 -19.63 -17.19 1.87
C ASN A 20 -19.33 -16.84 3.34
N ILE A 21 -18.16 -17.25 3.86
CA ILE A 21 -17.72 -16.88 5.21
C ILE A 21 -17.45 -15.36 5.30
N LYS A 22 -16.78 -14.77 4.29
CA LYS A 22 -16.50 -13.33 4.28
C LYS A 22 -17.77 -12.51 4.25
N ASP A 23 -18.72 -12.88 3.40
CA ASP A 23 -19.98 -12.14 3.24
C ASP A 23 -20.76 -12.15 4.56
N ARG A 24 -20.87 -13.31 5.19
CA ARG A 24 -21.48 -13.44 6.53
C ARG A 24 -20.77 -12.60 7.59
N LEU A 25 -19.44 -12.57 7.60
CA LEU A 25 -18.68 -11.76 8.58
C LEU A 25 -18.87 -10.26 8.33
N LEU A 26 -18.96 -9.81 7.08
CA LEU A 26 -19.23 -8.41 6.75
C LEU A 26 -20.66 -7.99 7.16
N GLU A 27 -21.63 -8.90 7.05
CA GLU A 27 -22.99 -8.69 7.54
C GLU A 27 -23.06 -8.65 9.08
N GLU A 28 -22.38 -9.58 9.75
CA GLU A 28 -22.39 -9.71 11.22
C GLU A 28 -21.60 -8.59 11.91
N TYR A 29 -20.55 -8.06 11.27
CA TYR A 29 -19.69 -7.01 11.83
C TYR A 29 -19.68 -5.75 10.94
N PRO A 30 -20.70 -4.87 11.01
CA PRO A 30 -20.80 -3.67 10.17
C PRO A 30 -19.65 -2.66 10.31
N ILE A 31 -18.86 -2.75 11.40
CA ILE A 31 -17.64 -1.96 11.58
C ILE A 31 -16.51 -2.41 10.64
N VAL A 32 -16.54 -3.66 10.17
CA VAL A 32 -15.58 -4.22 9.21
C VAL A 32 -16.03 -3.80 7.82
N THR A 33 -15.29 -2.88 7.21
CA THR A 33 -15.64 -2.33 5.89
C THR A 33 -15.24 -3.22 4.73
N LYS A 34 -14.31 -4.16 4.94
CA LYS A 34 -13.81 -5.09 3.92
C LYS A 34 -13.03 -6.26 4.53
N ILE A 35 -13.13 -7.44 3.92
CA ILE A 35 -12.26 -8.60 4.16
C ILE A 35 -11.63 -9.03 2.83
N ASP A 36 -10.34 -8.79 2.68
CA ASP A 36 -9.54 -9.35 1.58
C ASP A 36 -8.83 -10.63 2.04
N THR A 37 -8.57 -11.55 1.11
CA THR A 37 -7.73 -12.71 1.42
C THR A 37 -6.78 -12.95 0.27
N THR A 38 -5.50 -13.04 0.61
CA THR A 38 -4.48 -13.55 -0.29
C THR A 38 -4.05 -14.91 0.22
N ILE A 39 -4.05 -15.89 -0.68
CA ILE A 39 -3.51 -17.21 -0.45
C ILE A 39 -2.21 -17.29 -1.25
N CYS A 40 -1.13 -17.67 -0.59
CA CYS A 40 0.18 -17.87 -1.20
C CYS A 40 0.92 -18.98 -0.45
N SER A 41 1.94 -19.56 -1.07
CA SER A 41 2.81 -20.52 -0.40
C SER A 41 3.79 -19.80 0.54
N ILE A 42 4.33 -20.53 1.51
CA ILE A 42 5.41 -19.99 2.37
C ILE A 42 6.64 -19.65 1.52
N ASP A 43 6.95 -20.46 0.51
CA ASP A 43 8.09 -20.24 -0.39
C ASP A 43 7.94 -18.95 -1.20
N ASP A 44 6.71 -18.59 -1.62
CA ASP A 44 6.45 -17.31 -2.28
C ASP A 44 6.78 -16.11 -1.38
N VAL A 45 6.51 -16.22 -0.07
CA VAL A 45 6.82 -15.17 0.91
C VAL A 45 8.32 -15.07 1.13
N LEU A 46 8.97 -16.21 1.34
CA LEU A 46 10.39 -16.26 1.69
C LEU A 46 11.31 -15.93 0.50
N SER A 47 10.88 -16.21 -0.74
CA SER A 47 11.64 -15.87 -1.95
C SER A 47 11.59 -14.38 -2.31
N LYS A 48 10.67 -13.62 -1.70
CA LYS A 48 10.49 -12.16 -1.94
C LYS A 48 10.51 -11.38 -0.62
N PRO A 49 11.65 -11.35 0.08
CA PRO A 49 11.73 -10.75 1.41
C PRO A 49 11.38 -9.25 1.41
N ASN A 50 11.75 -8.51 0.35
CA ASN A 50 11.49 -7.06 0.26
C ASN A 50 10.06 -6.71 -0.16
N ASP A 51 9.31 -7.66 -0.73
CA ASP A 51 7.90 -7.50 -1.07
C ASP A 51 7.05 -8.25 -0.02
N TRP A 52 6.72 -9.51 -0.26
CA TRP A 52 5.87 -10.30 0.62
C TRP A 52 6.42 -10.44 2.03
N GLY A 53 7.74 -10.66 2.17
CA GLY A 53 8.37 -10.78 3.47
C GLY A 53 8.18 -9.54 4.33
N PHE A 54 8.35 -8.34 3.76
CA PHE A 54 8.15 -7.08 4.43
C PHE A 54 6.71 -6.92 4.91
N TRP A 55 5.72 -7.16 4.04
CA TRP A 55 4.31 -7.07 4.41
C TRP A 55 3.94 -8.03 5.54
N VAL A 56 4.50 -9.24 5.54
CA VAL A 56 4.23 -10.27 6.55
C VAL A 56 4.94 -9.95 7.86
N LYS A 57 6.22 -9.59 7.82
CA LYS A 57 7.07 -9.36 9.00
C LYS A 57 6.77 -8.04 9.70
N ILE A 58 6.51 -6.97 8.96
CA ILE A 58 6.43 -5.60 9.49
C ILE A 58 4.99 -5.11 9.66
N ILE A 59 4.08 -5.48 8.74
CA ILE A 59 2.75 -4.86 8.65
C ILE A 59 1.62 -5.81 9.08
N SER A 60 1.86 -7.11 9.09
CA SER A 60 0.85 -8.12 9.39
C SER A 60 0.97 -8.61 10.83
N VAL A 61 -0.14 -9.14 11.36
CA VAL A 61 -0.18 -9.81 12.66
C VAL A 61 -0.56 -11.27 12.41
N CYS A 62 0.18 -12.20 13.00
CA CYS A 62 -0.18 -13.61 12.97
C CYS A 62 -1.41 -13.83 13.86
N ILE A 63 -2.54 -14.23 13.25
CA ILE A 63 -3.79 -14.50 13.98
C ILE A 63 -4.03 -15.99 14.22
N TYR A 64 -3.30 -16.87 13.52
CA TYR A 64 -3.44 -18.32 13.61
C TYR A 64 -2.24 -19.04 13.00
N GLY A 65 -1.84 -20.18 13.59
CA GLY A 65 -0.73 -21.01 13.11
C GLY A 65 0.64 -20.52 13.59
N HIS A 66 1.70 -20.89 12.85
CA HIS A 66 3.05 -20.41 13.11
C HIS A 66 3.27 -19.05 12.45
N ASP A 67 3.95 -18.14 13.15
CA ASP A 67 4.28 -16.83 12.59
C ASP A 67 5.32 -16.98 11.46
N VAL A 68 4.88 -16.75 10.22
CA VAL A 68 5.76 -16.78 9.04
C VAL A 68 6.74 -15.60 9.06
N GLY A 69 6.40 -14.49 9.70
CA GLY A 69 7.27 -13.32 9.85
C GLY A 69 8.57 -13.62 10.61
N GLU A 70 8.58 -14.63 11.48
CA GLU A 70 9.79 -15.09 12.17
C GLU A 70 10.80 -15.74 11.21
N LYS A 71 10.32 -16.32 10.10
CA LYS A 71 11.16 -16.97 9.08
C LYS A 71 11.67 -16.00 8.02
N VAL A 72 11.07 -14.81 7.90
CA VAL A 72 11.54 -13.77 6.99
C VAL A 72 12.87 -13.20 7.54
N PRO A 73 13.93 -13.11 6.71
CA PRO A 73 15.19 -12.48 7.11
C PRO A 73 14.98 -11.05 7.63
N PRO A 74 15.96 -10.48 8.37
CA PRO A 74 15.94 -9.06 8.71
C PRO A 74 15.75 -8.19 7.46
N ILE A 75 14.77 -7.27 7.51
CA ILE A 75 14.54 -6.33 6.42
C ILE A 75 15.53 -5.18 6.59
N ILE A 76 16.34 -4.96 5.57
CA ILE A 76 17.27 -3.84 5.50
C ILE A 76 16.56 -2.75 4.70
N ILE A 77 16.28 -1.62 5.35
CA ILE A 77 15.76 -0.45 4.65
C ILE A 77 16.93 0.19 3.89
N SER A 78 16.87 0.11 2.56
CA SER A 78 17.86 0.66 1.65
C SER A 78 17.17 1.23 0.40
N PRO A 79 17.87 2.00 -0.44
CA PRO A 79 17.33 2.45 -1.72
C PRO A 79 16.83 1.30 -2.60
N GLU A 80 17.55 0.17 -2.66
CA GLU A 80 17.16 -1.03 -3.41
C GLU A 80 15.85 -1.61 -2.86
N PHE A 81 15.72 -1.70 -1.54
CA PHE A 81 14.48 -2.14 -0.89
C PHE A 81 13.30 -1.22 -1.24
N ILE A 82 13.50 0.11 -1.23
CA ILE A 82 12.44 1.06 -1.55
C ILE A 82 12.00 0.93 -3.02
N LEU A 83 12.95 0.67 -3.94
CA LEU A 83 12.64 0.42 -5.35
C LEU A 83 11.85 -0.88 -5.52
N ASP A 84 12.28 -1.98 -4.89
CA ASP A 84 11.58 -3.28 -4.91
C ASP A 84 10.16 -3.16 -4.35
N LEU A 85 10.00 -2.47 -3.22
CA LEU A 85 8.71 -2.25 -2.55
C LEU A 85 7.70 -1.54 -3.47
N ASN A 86 8.19 -0.73 -4.41
CA ASN A 86 7.37 0.11 -5.29
C ASN A 86 7.31 -0.37 -6.75
N ALA A 87 7.85 -1.56 -7.07
CA ALA A 87 7.92 -2.07 -8.44
C ALA A 87 6.56 -2.14 -9.16
N GLU A 88 5.47 -2.41 -8.44
CA GLU A 88 4.12 -2.50 -9.00
C GLU A 88 3.28 -1.21 -8.80
N THR A 89 3.86 -0.15 -8.24
CA THR A 89 3.10 1.06 -7.87
C THR A 89 2.48 1.72 -9.09
N LYS A 90 3.20 1.81 -10.21
CA LYS A 90 2.68 2.39 -11.47
C LYS A 90 1.39 1.71 -11.94
N LYS A 91 1.41 0.38 -12.04
CA LYS A 91 0.27 -0.41 -12.49
C LYS A 91 -0.95 -0.22 -11.58
N GLU A 92 -0.72 -0.11 -10.28
CA GLU A 92 -1.79 0.11 -9.31
C GLU A 92 -2.36 1.53 -9.34
N VAL A 93 -1.53 2.54 -9.64
CA VAL A 93 -1.92 3.94 -9.88
C VAL A 93 -2.79 4.01 -11.15
N ASP A 94 -2.29 3.49 -12.28
CA ASP A 94 -3.01 3.46 -13.56
C ASP A 94 -4.38 2.77 -13.43
N ARG A 95 -4.43 1.63 -12.71
CA ARG A 95 -5.67 0.90 -12.43
C ARG A 95 -6.66 1.74 -11.60
N ARG A 96 -6.20 2.44 -10.57
CA ARG A 96 -7.06 3.25 -9.69
C ARG A 96 -7.58 4.48 -10.38
N HIS A 97 -6.73 5.13 -11.17
CA HIS A 97 -7.12 6.22 -12.03
C HIS A 97 -8.27 5.77 -12.95
N SER A 98 -8.07 4.67 -13.69
CA SER A 98 -9.11 4.12 -14.58
C SER A 98 -10.41 3.76 -13.83
N LEU A 99 -10.32 3.12 -12.67
CA LEU A 99 -11.50 2.79 -11.86
C LEU A 99 -12.26 4.02 -11.38
N LEU A 100 -11.55 5.08 -10.99
CA LEU A 100 -12.15 6.30 -10.48
C LEU A 100 -12.80 7.12 -11.61
N SER A 101 -12.13 7.26 -12.76
CA SER A 101 -12.68 7.95 -13.94
C SER A 101 -13.96 7.30 -14.46
N ASN A 102 -14.12 5.98 -14.30
CA ASN A 102 -15.28 5.22 -14.77
C ASN A 102 -16.35 4.98 -13.69
N ALA A 103 -16.15 5.45 -12.46
CA ALA A 103 -17.11 5.26 -11.38
C ALA A 103 -18.36 6.12 -11.61
N SER A 104 -19.55 5.49 -11.58
CA SER A 104 -20.83 6.20 -11.73
C SER A 104 -21.48 6.53 -10.39
N ASP A 105 -21.24 5.72 -9.35
CA ASP A 105 -21.82 5.88 -8.02
C ASP A 105 -20.97 6.78 -7.11
N ASN A 106 -21.60 7.74 -6.44
CA ASN A 106 -20.91 8.68 -5.55
C ASN A 106 -20.29 7.99 -4.34
N THR A 107 -20.95 6.97 -3.77
CA THR A 107 -20.39 6.22 -2.62
C THR A 107 -19.11 5.49 -3.03
N MET A 108 -19.11 4.90 -4.23
CA MET A 108 -17.95 4.27 -4.82
C MET A 108 -16.83 5.28 -5.10
N LYS A 109 -17.14 6.47 -5.65
CA LYS A 109 -16.17 7.56 -5.86
C LYS A 109 -15.50 7.97 -4.55
N THR A 110 -16.27 8.28 -3.52
CA THR A 110 -15.76 8.65 -2.18
C THR A 110 -14.82 7.56 -1.64
N ARG A 111 -15.22 6.28 -1.73
CA ARG A 111 -14.38 5.15 -1.28
C ARG A 111 -13.09 5.04 -2.08
N LEU A 112 -13.16 5.22 -3.40
CA LEU A 112 -12.01 5.14 -4.30
C LEU A 112 -11.03 6.29 -4.04
N ILE A 113 -11.50 7.54 -3.89
CA ILE A 113 -10.70 8.71 -3.55
C ILE A 113 -9.99 8.50 -2.20
N LYS A 114 -10.72 8.08 -1.16
CA LYS A 114 -10.13 7.77 0.15
C LYS A 114 -9.02 6.72 0.05
N GLY A 115 -9.29 5.64 -0.67
CA GLY A 115 -8.34 4.55 -0.85
C GLY A 115 -7.13 4.94 -1.70
N TYR A 116 -7.32 5.80 -2.69
CA TYR A 116 -6.26 6.30 -3.55
C TYR A 116 -5.38 7.31 -2.82
N SER A 117 -5.97 8.25 -2.10
CA SER A 117 -5.27 9.19 -1.20
C SER A 117 -4.36 8.47 -0.20
N LYS A 118 -4.91 7.47 0.49
CA LYS A 118 -4.14 6.63 1.41
C LYS A 118 -2.96 5.92 0.73
N ARG A 119 -3.13 5.48 -0.52
CA ARG A 119 -2.07 4.81 -1.27
C ARG A 119 -0.96 5.78 -1.65
N LEU A 120 -1.30 6.95 -2.18
CA LEU A 120 -0.30 7.96 -2.56
C LEU A 120 0.50 8.45 -1.34
N ILE A 121 -0.18 8.68 -0.20
CA ILE A 121 0.52 9.00 1.06
C ILE A 121 1.49 7.88 1.46
N ARG A 122 1.09 6.61 1.37
CA ARG A 122 1.99 5.47 1.68
C ARG A 122 3.16 5.36 0.69
N ALA A 123 2.94 5.65 -0.58
CA ALA A 123 3.98 5.65 -1.60
C ALA A 123 5.00 6.75 -1.31
N LEU A 124 4.56 7.99 -1.09
CA LEU A 124 5.44 9.09 -0.69
C LEU A 124 6.19 8.79 0.61
N PHE A 125 5.51 8.25 1.62
CA PHE A 125 6.15 7.85 2.87
C PHE A 125 7.25 6.81 2.66
N SER A 126 7.10 5.92 1.66
CA SER A 126 8.14 4.93 1.36
C SER A 126 9.47 5.56 0.90
N LEU A 127 9.44 6.77 0.31
CA LEU A 127 10.64 7.51 -0.10
C LEU A 127 11.49 7.96 1.09
N VAL A 128 10.86 8.15 2.26
CA VAL A 128 11.52 8.65 3.49
C VAL A 128 11.74 7.54 4.51
N LEU A 129 11.59 6.28 4.10
CA LEU A 129 11.83 5.13 4.97
C LEU A 129 13.29 5.02 5.38
N GLU A 130 14.23 5.36 4.49
CA GLU A 130 15.66 5.36 4.82
C GLU A 130 15.96 6.37 5.94
N ASP A 131 15.36 7.57 5.88
CA ASP A 131 15.55 8.62 6.89
C ASP A 131 14.84 8.31 8.22
N THR A 132 13.65 7.71 8.15
CA THR A 132 12.83 7.44 9.34
C THR A 132 13.18 6.11 10.02
N GLY A 133 13.76 5.16 9.28
CA GLY A 133 14.18 3.84 9.75
C GLY A 133 13.07 2.89 10.20
N VAL A 134 11.81 3.34 10.23
CA VAL A 134 10.67 2.59 10.80
C VAL A 134 9.40 2.83 10.01
N TRP A 135 8.71 1.73 9.67
CA TRP A 135 7.38 1.79 9.07
C TRP A 135 6.35 2.36 10.06
N GLN A 136 5.49 3.28 9.60
CA GLN A 136 4.38 3.83 10.39
C GLN A 136 3.05 3.24 9.90
N ASP A 137 2.09 3.01 10.79
CA ASP A 137 0.72 2.62 10.39
C ASP A 137 -0.30 3.77 10.49
N ASP A 138 0.08 4.84 11.21
CA ASP A 138 -0.72 6.03 11.36
C ASP A 138 -0.49 7.01 10.20
N ILE A 139 -1.55 7.30 9.45
CA ILE A 139 -1.50 8.18 8.28
C ILE A 139 -1.08 9.61 8.66
N ILE A 140 -1.41 10.11 9.85
CA ILE A 140 -0.97 11.46 10.25
C ILE A 140 0.56 11.50 10.50
N LYS A 141 1.12 10.41 11.02
CA LYS A 141 2.58 10.30 11.21
C LYS A 141 3.30 10.19 9.87
N MET A 142 2.74 9.43 8.93
CA MET A 142 3.27 9.37 7.56
C MET A 142 3.26 10.76 6.92
N LYS A 143 2.13 11.48 6.99
CA LYS A 143 2.01 12.86 6.50
C LYS A 143 3.12 13.75 7.07
N ASN A 144 3.27 13.77 8.39
CA ASN A 144 4.25 14.64 9.03
C ASN A 144 5.69 14.28 8.63
N ALA A 145 5.99 12.98 8.47
CA ALA A 145 7.29 12.56 7.94
C ALA A 145 7.51 13.05 6.51
N ILE A 146 6.53 12.90 5.62
CA ILE A 146 6.63 13.41 4.24
C ILE A 146 6.90 14.92 4.25
N LEU A 147 6.17 15.70 5.04
CA LEU A 147 6.36 17.15 5.13
C LEU A 147 7.73 17.57 5.69
N ASN A 148 8.38 16.70 6.48
CA ASN A 148 9.69 16.99 7.07
C ASN A 148 10.85 16.61 6.16
N TYR A 149 10.69 15.59 5.31
CA TYR A 149 11.78 14.96 4.57
C TYR A 149 11.64 15.08 3.04
N CYS A 150 10.43 15.26 2.50
CA CYS A 150 10.23 15.46 1.06
C CYS A 150 10.17 16.96 0.71
N GLU A 151 10.66 17.30 -0.48
CA GLU A 151 10.57 18.65 -1.06
C GLU A 151 9.28 18.88 -1.88
N ILE A 152 8.31 17.98 -1.78
CA ILE A 152 7.00 18.12 -2.43
C ILE A 152 6.20 19.27 -1.80
N ASP A 153 5.38 19.95 -2.61
CA ASP A 153 4.49 20.99 -2.10
C ASP A 153 3.56 20.41 -1.01
N SER A 154 3.67 21.01 0.17
CA SER A 154 2.85 20.69 1.34
C SER A 154 1.34 20.73 1.06
N ALA A 155 0.88 21.62 0.17
CA ALA A 155 -0.53 21.74 -0.17
C ALA A 155 -1.10 20.46 -0.79
N LEU A 156 -0.31 19.76 -1.63
CA LEU A 156 -0.70 18.49 -2.23
C LEU A 156 -0.87 17.40 -1.16
N ILE A 157 0.03 17.38 -0.18
CA ILE A 157 -0.02 16.39 0.91
C ILE A 157 -1.19 16.66 1.85
N ASP A 158 -1.42 17.93 2.18
CA ASP A 158 -2.56 18.37 2.97
C ASP A 158 -3.87 18.03 2.27
N TYR A 159 -3.95 18.22 0.96
CA TYR A 159 -5.10 17.86 0.14
C TYR A 159 -5.38 16.35 0.16
N LEU A 160 -4.36 15.52 -0.08
CA LEU A 160 -4.52 14.06 -0.01
C LEU A 160 -4.95 13.61 1.39
N TYR A 161 -4.41 14.22 2.43
CA TYR A 161 -4.80 13.90 3.80
C TYR A 161 -6.25 14.28 4.08
N ALA A 162 -6.68 15.46 3.62
CA ALA A 162 -8.08 15.87 3.71
C ALA A 162 -9.00 14.89 2.97
N CYS A 163 -8.66 14.54 1.72
CA CYS A 163 -9.38 13.55 0.91
C CYS A 163 -9.43 12.16 1.58
N TYR A 164 -8.41 11.77 2.34
CA TYR A 164 -8.42 10.53 3.12
C TYR A 164 -9.41 10.58 4.29
N LEU A 165 -9.51 11.72 4.98
CA LEU A 165 -10.45 11.91 6.09
C LEU A 165 -11.89 11.98 5.56
N ASP A 166 -12.13 12.87 4.59
CA ASP A 166 -13.42 13.14 3.96
C ASP A 166 -13.23 13.34 2.44
N SER A 167 -13.94 12.56 1.63
CA SER A 167 -13.68 12.43 0.18
C SER A 167 -14.79 13.06 -0.67
N ASN A 168 -15.35 14.18 -0.24
CA ASN A 168 -16.36 14.91 -0.99
C ASN A 168 -15.74 15.98 -1.90
N VAL A 169 -14.96 15.52 -2.89
CA VAL A 169 -14.28 16.36 -3.89
C VAL A 169 -14.65 15.91 -5.31
N LEU A 170 -14.45 16.80 -6.28
CA LEU A 170 -14.63 16.46 -7.69
C LEU A 170 -13.58 15.43 -8.11
N VAL A 171 -13.98 14.47 -8.95
CA VAL A 171 -13.10 13.40 -9.40
C VAL A 171 -11.96 13.95 -10.25
N GLU A 172 -12.29 14.89 -11.13
CA GLU A 172 -11.35 15.53 -12.04
C GLU A 172 -10.27 16.29 -11.26
N GLU A 173 -10.69 17.12 -10.29
CA GLU A 173 -9.80 17.85 -9.38
C GLU A 173 -8.89 16.89 -8.59
N PHE A 174 -9.46 15.83 -8.04
CA PHE A 174 -8.67 14.84 -7.30
C PHE A 174 -7.65 14.13 -8.19
N LEU A 175 -8.02 13.77 -9.43
CA LEU A 175 -7.12 13.08 -10.35
C LEU A 175 -5.96 13.99 -10.80
N GLU A 176 -6.21 15.28 -11.03
CA GLU A 176 -5.15 16.25 -11.33
C GLU A 176 -4.11 16.31 -10.19
N ILE A 177 -4.55 16.42 -8.94
CA ILE A 177 -3.66 16.41 -7.77
C ILE A 177 -2.96 15.05 -7.60
N ALA A 178 -3.68 13.95 -7.84
CA ALA A 178 -3.11 12.61 -7.76
C ALA A 178 -1.99 12.39 -8.77
N ASP A 179 -2.15 12.90 -9.99
CA ASP A 179 -1.17 12.80 -11.06
C ASP A 179 0.08 13.65 -10.76
N GLU A 180 -0.09 14.85 -10.20
CA GLU A 180 1.03 15.69 -9.77
C GLU A 180 1.84 15.02 -8.65
N VAL A 181 1.15 14.49 -7.63
CA VAL A 181 1.79 13.74 -6.54
C VAL A 181 2.52 12.50 -7.08
N TYR A 182 1.87 11.74 -7.97
CA TYR A 182 2.49 10.56 -8.55
C TYR A 182 3.71 10.92 -9.42
N SER A 183 3.66 12.02 -10.17
CA SER A 183 4.80 12.50 -10.96
C SER A 183 6.00 12.83 -10.10
N TYR A 184 5.80 13.50 -8.96
CA TYR A 184 6.87 13.74 -7.98
C TYR A 184 7.45 12.42 -7.45
N PHE A 185 6.57 11.49 -7.08
CA PHE A 185 6.96 10.18 -6.55
C PHE A 185 7.78 9.37 -7.57
N GLU A 186 7.32 9.29 -8.82
CA GLU A 186 7.99 8.56 -9.90
C GLU A 186 9.36 9.17 -10.23
N ASN A 187 9.45 10.51 -10.28
CA ASN A 187 10.73 11.21 -10.47
C ASN A 187 11.72 10.93 -9.33
N SER A 188 11.21 10.87 -8.08
CA SER A 188 12.03 10.57 -6.90
C SER A 188 12.56 9.13 -6.92
N LEU A 189 11.73 8.16 -7.32
CA LEU A 189 12.17 6.77 -7.52
C LEU A 189 13.20 6.65 -8.64
N ASN A 190 12.99 7.34 -9.76
CA ASN A 190 13.94 7.33 -10.88
C ASN A 190 15.30 7.92 -10.45
N ALA A 191 15.31 9.03 -9.71
CA ALA A 191 16.54 9.60 -9.16
C ALA A 191 17.21 8.64 -8.18
N MET A 192 16.44 7.93 -7.35
CA MET A 192 16.95 6.89 -6.45
C MET A 192 17.60 5.74 -7.22
N ALA A 193 16.96 5.22 -8.27
CA ALA A 193 17.48 4.17 -9.13
C ALA A 193 18.82 4.57 -9.78
N VAL A 194 18.94 5.79 -10.30
CA VAL A 194 20.20 6.31 -10.86
C VAL A 194 21.31 6.31 -9.80
N ARG A 195 21.03 6.76 -8.57
CA ARG A 195 22.02 6.74 -7.48
C ARG A 195 22.47 5.33 -7.11
N VAL A 196 21.57 4.35 -7.13
CA VAL A 196 21.88 2.93 -6.87
C VAL A 196 22.80 2.37 -7.94
N THR A 197 22.50 2.61 -9.21
CA THR A 197 23.33 2.14 -10.33
C THR A 197 24.76 2.72 -10.24
N LEU A 198 24.89 4.03 -9.98
CA LEU A 198 26.20 4.69 -9.85
C LEU A 198 27.04 4.21 -8.66
N ARG A 199 26.43 3.66 -7.59
CA ARG A 199 27.15 3.07 -6.45
C ARG A 199 27.66 1.65 -6.73
N SER A 200 27.12 1.01 -7.76
CA SER A 200 27.41 -0.38 -8.11
C SER A 200 28.50 -0.52 -9.18
N GLU A 201 28.95 0.61 -9.75
CA GLU A 201 30.08 0.74 -10.68
C GLU A 201 31.39 1.09 -9.95
#